data_AF-A0A315XUN1-F1
#
_entry.id   AF-A0A315XUN1-F1
#
_cell.length_a   1.000
_cell.length_b   1.000
_cell.length_c   1.000
_cell.angle_alpha   90.00
_cell.angle_beta   90.00
_cell.angle_gamma   90.00
#
_symmetry.space_group_name_H-M   'P 1'
#
loop_
_entity.id
_entity.type
_entity.pdbx_description
1 polymer ?
#
loop_
_entity_poly.entity_id
_entity_poly.type
_entity_poly.pdbx_seq_one_letter_code
_entity_poly.pdbx_strand_id
1 'polypeptide(L)'
;MSGTFYVIGTPIGNLEDITLRQLDTLAAVDFICAEDTRVTLKLLNRFDIKKQLISFHEHSSKADAQRIIDRLLAGESCGIVTDAGMPCISDPGEVLVKLCAEQGIDIKVVPGPSAVVSAVAVSGLSTRRFTFEGFLPVPKKERAERLEKLRGETAVMVFYEAPHKLKTTLADLYGFFGGDRRIALCRELTKIHEEVIRLTLSEAVEYYNINEPKGEFVLVLEGSSEDAEDGITIEQAMEQVMKLIDMGEKPTEACKAVAKETGFRKSELYAKLQ
;
A
#
# COMPACT_ATOMS: atom_id res chain seq x y z
N MET A 1 -1.63 25.06 -29.23
CA MET A 1 -0.91 23.97 -28.55
C MET A 1 -1.66 23.72 -27.26
N SER A 2 -1.93 22.47 -26.90
CA SER A 2 -2.54 22.17 -25.59
C SER A 2 -1.61 22.62 -24.46
N GLY A 3 -2.19 22.92 -23.30
CA GLY A 3 -1.44 23.16 -22.08
C GLY A 3 -0.88 21.87 -21.49
N THR A 4 -0.29 21.97 -20.30
CA THR A 4 0.28 20.83 -19.59
C THR A 4 -0.54 20.50 -18.34
N PHE A 5 -0.78 19.21 -18.11
CA PHE A 5 -1.38 18.71 -16.88
C PHE A 5 -0.29 18.28 -15.90
N TYR A 6 -0.24 18.92 -14.73
CA TYR A 6 0.74 18.65 -13.69
C TYR A 6 0.11 17.85 -12.55
N VAL A 7 0.69 16.71 -12.21
CA VAL A 7 0.35 15.95 -11.00
C VAL A 7 1.33 16.36 -9.90
N ILE A 8 0.85 17.08 -8.89
CA ILE A 8 1.70 17.79 -7.92
C ILE A 8 1.47 17.17 -6.54
N GLY A 9 2.51 16.54 -5.98
CA GLY A 9 2.45 16.08 -4.60
C GLY A 9 2.27 17.25 -3.62
N THR A 10 1.64 17.03 -2.47
CA THR A 10 1.49 17.99 -1.37
C THR A 10 2.06 17.40 -0.07
N PRO A 11 2.38 18.24 0.93
CA PRO A 11 2.83 17.75 2.22
C PRO A 11 1.82 16.82 2.90
N ILE A 12 2.32 15.86 3.71
CA ILE A 12 1.49 14.85 4.39
C ILE A 12 1.23 15.15 5.88
N GLY A 13 1.63 16.33 6.35
CA GLY A 13 1.47 16.74 7.75
C GLY A 13 2.31 17.96 8.15
N ASN A 14 3.51 18.09 7.59
CA ASN A 14 4.38 19.25 7.81
C ASN A 14 4.47 20.14 6.57
N LEU A 15 4.07 21.40 6.68
CA LEU A 15 4.14 22.36 5.57
C LEU A 15 5.57 22.64 5.09
N GLU A 16 6.60 22.33 5.89
CA GLU A 16 8.01 22.46 5.52
C GLU A 16 8.47 21.37 4.53
N ASP A 17 7.69 20.30 4.36
CA ASP A 17 8.00 19.25 3.36
C ASP A 17 7.68 19.68 1.92
N ILE A 18 7.15 20.89 1.73
CA ILE A 18 6.95 21.44 0.39
C ILE A 18 8.30 21.84 -0.23
N THR A 19 8.42 21.58 -1.52
CA THR A 19 9.58 21.86 -2.35
C THR A 19 9.37 23.15 -3.14
N LEU A 20 10.47 23.79 -3.50
CA LEU A 20 10.45 24.98 -4.36
C LEU A 20 9.72 24.71 -5.69
N ARG A 21 9.95 23.54 -6.30
CA ARG A 21 9.31 23.17 -7.56
C ARG A 21 7.79 23.01 -7.44
N GLN A 22 7.29 22.53 -6.31
CA GLN A 22 5.84 22.48 -6.06
C GLN A 22 5.27 23.90 -6.02
N LEU A 23 5.89 24.81 -5.26
CA LEU A 23 5.46 26.21 -5.17
C LEU A 23 5.50 26.92 -6.54
N ASP A 24 6.60 26.78 -7.27
CA ASP A 24 6.75 27.39 -8.60
C ASP A 24 5.71 26.86 -9.59
N THR A 25 5.42 25.55 -9.57
CA THR A 25 4.44 24.95 -10.47
C THR A 25 3.02 25.40 -10.10
N LEU A 26 2.66 25.40 -8.81
CA LEU A 26 1.36 25.91 -8.34
C LEU A 26 1.18 27.38 -8.70
N ALA A 27 2.24 28.20 -8.63
CA ALA A 27 2.22 29.60 -9.03
C ALA A 27 2.20 29.81 -10.56
N ALA A 28 2.64 28.83 -11.36
CA ALA A 28 2.72 28.96 -12.82
C ALA A 28 1.47 28.49 -13.56
N VAL A 29 0.77 27.45 -13.08
CA VAL A 29 -0.44 26.91 -13.75
C VAL A 29 -1.59 27.93 -13.78
N ASP A 30 -2.50 27.82 -14.74
CA ASP A 30 -3.64 28.73 -14.88
C ASP A 30 -4.72 28.45 -13.81
N PHE A 31 -4.91 27.19 -13.47
CA PHE A 31 -5.83 26.75 -12.42
C PHE A 31 -5.36 25.47 -11.74
N ILE A 32 -5.93 25.18 -10.57
CA ILE A 32 -5.62 24.01 -9.77
C ILE A 32 -6.90 23.21 -9.52
N CYS A 33 -6.86 21.92 -9.84
CA CYS A 33 -7.83 20.93 -9.41
C CYS A 33 -7.43 20.43 -8.02
N ALA A 34 -8.33 20.52 -7.05
CA ALA A 34 -8.10 20.13 -5.67
C ALA A 34 -9.21 19.20 -5.18
N GLU A 35 -8.84 18.16 -4.43
CA GLU A 35 -9.80 17.29 -3.72
C GLU A 35 -10.70 18.10 -2.79
N ASP A 36 -10.14 18.68 -1.72
CA ASP A 36 -10.79 19.71 -0.92
C ASP A 36 -10.14 21.09 -1.15
N THR A 37 -10.90 21.95 -1.82
CA THR A 37 -10.47 23.34 -2.09
C THR A 37 -10.18 24.13 -0.80
N ARG A 38 -10.81 23.79 0.33
CA ARG A 38 -10.60 24.47 1.62
C ARG A 38 -9.26 24.10 2.24
N VAL A 39 -8.83 22.85 2.09
CA VAL A 39 -7.51 22.37 2.53
C VAL A 39 -6.43 23.01 1.67
N THR A 40 -6.59 22.90 0.35
CA THR A 40 -5.64 23.48 -0.62
C THR A 40 -5.53 25.00 -0.47
N LEU A 41 -6.64 25.71 -0.22
CA LEU A 41 -6.61 27.16 -0.02
C LEU A 41 -5.73 27.58 1.17
N LYS A 42 -5.70 26.81 2.27
CA LYS A 42 -4.81 27.08 3.40
C LYS A 42 -3.35 26.96 3.00
N LEU A 43 -3.02 25.93 2.22
CA LEU A 43 -1.67 25.73 1.67
C LEU A 43 -1.27 26.91 0.79
N LEU A 44 -2.11 27.28 -0.17
CA LEU A 44 -1.81 28.39 -1.10
C LEU A 44 -1.68 29.73 -0.36
N ASN A 45 -2.55 30.01 0.61
CA ASN A 45 -2.47 31.22 1.42
C ASN A 45 -1.18 31.31 2.25
N ARG A 46 -0.66 30.17 2.75
CA ARG A 46 0.59 30.14 3.51
C ARG A 46 1.79 30.63 2.69
N PHE A 47 1.75 30.40 1.38
CA PHE A 47 2.81 30.73 0.42
C PHE A 47 2.44 31.87 -0.52
N ASP A 48 1.40 32.64 -0.20
CA ASP A 48 0.92 33.80 -0.98
C ASP A 48 0.59 33.49 -2.46
N ILE A 49 0.20 32.25 -2.76
CA ILE A 49 -0.18 31.82 -4.11
C ILE A 49 -1.67 32.08 -4.34
N LYS A 50 -2.00 32.84 -5.38
CA LYS A 50 -3.38 33.10 -5.80
C LYS A 50 -3.68 32.41 -7.11
N LYS A 51 -4.55 31.41 -7.07
CA LYS A 51 -4.99 30.63 -8.23
C LYS A 51 -6.46 30.28 -8.15
N GLN A 52 -7.08 30.07 -9.30
CA GLN A 52 -8.41 29.51 -9.38
C GLN A 52 -8.36 28.05 -8.91
N LEU A 53 -9.16 27.74 -7.89
CA LEU A 53 -9.39 26.36 -7.42
C LEU A 53 -10.65 25.79 -8.06
N ILE A 54 -10.56 24.56 -8.56
CA ILE A 54 -11.69 23.76 -9.02
C ILE A 54 -11.71 22.49 -8.16
N SER A 55 -12.86 22.18 -7.57
CA SER A 55 -13.01 20.92 -6.83
C SER A 55 -13.02 19.74 -7.79
N PHE A 56 -12.18 18.74 -7.50
CA PHE A 56 -12.16 17.47 -8.22
C PHE A 56 -11.81 16.33 -7.24
N HIS A 57 -12.78 15.50 -6.93
CA HIS A 57 -12.71 14.44 -5.93
C HIS A 57 -13.23 13.11 -6.49
N GLU A 58 -13.19 12.02 -5.72
CA GLU A 58 -13.56 10.67 -6.18
C GLU A 58 -14.98 10.56 -6.79
N HIS A 59 -15.92 11.38 -6.32
CA HIS A 59 -17.30 11.43 -6.83
C HIS A 59 -17.52 12.41 -8.00
N SER A 60 -16.47 13.06 -8.50
CA SER A 60 -16.60 14.01 -9.62
C SER A 60 -17.08 13.29 -10.88
N SER A 61 -17.98 13.94 -11.62
CA SER A 61 -18.61 13.32 -12.77
C SER A 61 -17.67 13.29 -13.99
N LYS A 62 -18.00 12.44 -14.97
CA LYS A 62 -17.32 12.48 -16.28
C LYS A 62 -17.42 13.85 -16.95
N ALA A 63 -18.52 14.57 -16.74
CA ALA A 63 -18.68 15.91 -17.28
C ALA A 63 -17.72 16.92 -16.62
N ASP A 64 -17.45 16.78 -15.32
CA ASP A 64 -16.46 17.62 -14.63
C ASP A 64 -15.05 17.35 -15.14
N ALA A 65 -14.72 16.08 -15.34
CA ALA A 65 -13.44 15.69 -15.95
C ALA A 65 -13.30 16.28 -17.36
N GLN A 66 -14.34 16.17 -18.20
CA GLN A 66 -14.29 16.69 -19.57
C GLN A 66 -14.09 18.21 -19.62
N ARG A 67 -14.73 18.97 -18.71
CA ARG A 67 -14.52 20.43 -18.63
C ARG A 67 -13.06 20.80 -18.37
N ILE A 68 -12.35 20.00 -17.58
CA ILE A 68 -10.91 20.22 -17.31
C ILE A 68 -10.08 19.91 -18.56
N ILE A 69 -10.40 18.82 -19.26
CA ILE A 69 -9.75 18.45 -20.52
C ILE A 69 -9.95 19.52 -21.60
N ASP A 70 -11.15 20.07 -21.74
CA ASP A 70 -11.45 21.11 -22.73
C ASP A 70 -10.60 22.37 -22.51
N ARG A 71 -10.36 22.75 -21.25
CA ARG A 71 -9.46 23.86 -20.90
C ARG A 71 -8.00 23.57 -21.24
N LEU A 72 -7.53 22.35 -20.94
CA LEU A 72 -6.19 21.90 -21.32
C LEU A 72 -6.00 21.93 -22.84
N LEU A 73 -6.99 21.49 -23.61
CA LEU A 73 -6.97 21.56 -25.08
C LEU A 73 -6.99 22.99 -25.61
N ALA A 74 -7.63 23.91 -24.89
CA ALA A 74 -7.63 25.34 -25.21
C ALA A 74 -6.28 26.03 -24.93
N GLY A 75 -5.32 25.35 -24.31
CA GLY A 75 -3.96 25.84 -24.06
C GLY A 75 -3.67 26.22 -22.62
N GLU A 76 -4.65 26.13 -21.71
CA GLU A 76 -4.45 26.39 -20.29
C GLU A 76 -3.70 25.23 -19.63
N SER A 77 -2.80 25.51 -18.69
CA SER A 77 -2.12 24.50 -17.87
C SER A 77 -2.83 24.32 -16.53
N CYS A 78 -2.88 23.08 -16.05
CA CYS A 78 -3.59 22.72 -14.83
C CYS A 78 -2.67 21.94 -13.88
N GLY A 79 -2.73 22.22 -12.58
CA GLY A 79 -2.17 21.35 -11.55
C GLY A 79 -3.28 20.57 -10.82
N ILE A 80 -3.11 19.27 -10.61
CA ILE A 80 -3.92 18.52 -9.65
C ILE A 80 -3.15 18.31 -8.34
N VAL A 81 -3.85 18.53 -7.22
CA VAL A 81 -3.39 18.26 -5.86
C VAL A 81 -4.48 17.53 -5.07
N THR A 82 -4.06 16.77 -4.06
CA THR A 82 -4.94 16.12 -3.08
C THR A 82 -4.65 16.67 -1.70
N ASP A 83 -5.49 16.31 -0.72
CA ASP A 83 -5.41 16.90 0.61
C ASP A 83 -4.05 16.65 1.28
N ALA A 84 -3.40 15.54 0.95
CA ALA A 84 -2.07 15.19 1.39
C ALA A 84 -1.41 14.19 0.44
N GLY A 85 -0.11 14.34 0.18
CA GLY A 85 0.69 13.34 -0.52
C GLY A 85 0.57 13.40 -2.03
N MET A 86 0.62 12.23 -2.69
CA MET A 86 0.73 12.15 -4.15
C MET A 86 -0.64 11.87 -4.78
N PRO A 87 -1.18 12.78 -5.62
CA PRO A 87 -2.45 12.55 -6.28
C PRO A 87 -2.45 11.28 -7.13
N CYS A 88 -3.63 10.73 -7.37
CA CYS A 88 -3.88 9.44 -8.02
C CYS A 88 -3.49 8.18 -7.22
N ILE A 89 -2.81 8.31 -6.07
CA ILE A 89 -2.39 7.17 -5.25
C ILE A 89 -3.27 7.08 -4.01
N SER A 90 -4.29 6.22 -4.06
CA SER A 90 -5.39 6.17 -3.06
C SER A 90 -6.21 7.46 -2.96
N ASP A 91 -6.04 8.36 -3.93
CA ASP A 91 -6.64 9.68 -4.02
C ASP A 91 -7.19 9.93 -5.44
N PRO A 92 -8.07 10.93 -5.65
CA PRO A 92 -8.57 11.28 -6.98
C PRO A 92 -7.46 11.74 -7.95
N GLY A 93 -7.74 11.59 -9.25
CA GLY A 93 -6.89 12.14 -10.33
C GLY A 93 -6.61 11.19 -11.48
N GLU A 94 -6.67 9.87 -11.25
CA GLU A 94 -6.37 8.84 -12.26
C GLU A 94 -7.18 9.03 -13.55
N VAL A 95 -8.47 9.36 -13.42
CA VAL A 95 -9.36 9.62 -14.55
C VAL A 95 -8.86 10.78 -15.42
N LEU A 96 -8.32 11.85 -14.82
CA LEU A 96 -7.80 12.99 -15.57
C LEU A 96 -6.47 12.64 -16.26
N VAL A 97 -5.58 11.92 -15.58
CA VAL A 97 -4.33 11.41 -16.16
C VAL A 97 -4.63 10.55 -17.39
N LYS A 98 -5.60 9.64 -17.27
CA LYS A 98 -6.04 8.77 -18.36
C LYS A 98 -6.56 9.58 -19.55
N LEU A 99 -7.49 10.51 -19.31
CA LEU A 99 -8.07 11.33 -20.37
C LEU A 99 -7.01 12.22 -21.05
N CYS A 100 -6.06 12.76 -20.28
CA CYS A 100 -4.94 13.53 -20.84
C CYS A 100 -4.09 12.66 -21.79
N ALA A 101 -3.77 11.43 -21.37
CA ALA A 101 -2.98 10.50 -22.18
C ALA A 101 -3.72 10.10 -23.46
N GLU A 102 -5.03 9.83 -23.38
CA GLU A 102 -5.87 9.50 -24.54
C GLU A 102 -5.96 10.65 -25.55
N GLN A 103 -5.88 11.91 -25.09
CA GLN A 103 -5.98 13.11 -25.93
C GLN A 103 -4.62 13.70 -26.33
N GLY A 104 -3.50 13.05 -25.96
CA GLY A 104 -2.16 13.54 -26.26
C GLY A 104 -1.78 14.85 -25.55
N ILE A 105 -2.42 15.15 -24.42
CA ILE A 105 -2.04 16.27 -23.55
C ILE A 105 -0.78 15.89 -22.76
N ASP A 106 0.18 16.80 -22.67
CA ASP A 106 1.43 16.55 -21.92
C ASP A 106 1.14 16.44 -20.42
N ILE A 107 1.70 15.40 -19.80
CA ILE A 107 1.51 15.08 -18.37
C ILE A 107 2.88 15.14 -17.69
N LYS A 108 2.98 15.95 -16.64
CA LYS A 108 4.21 16.08 -15.85
C LYS A 108 3.96 15.80 -14.39
N VAL A 109 4.85 15.04 -13.78
CA VAL A 109 4.88 14.85 -12.33
C VAL A 109 5.77 15.91 -11.67
N VAL A 110 5.26 16.50 -10.58
CA VAL A 110 6.05 17.24 -9.60
C VAL A 110 6.06 16.38 -8.32
N PRO A 111 7.19 15.71 -8.02
CA PRO A 111 7.26 14.78 -6.90
C PRO A 111 7.08 15.51 -5.57
N GLY A 112 6.64 14.78 -4.56
CA GLY A 112 6.42 15.28 -3.21
C GLY A 112 6.44 14.18 -2.16
N PRO A 113 6.16 14.53 -0.89
CA PRO A 113 6.08 13.57 0.20
C PRO A 113 5.09 12.45 -0.07
N SER A 114 5.40 11.24 0.37
CA SER A 114 4.54 10.06 0.23
C SER A 114 4.55 9.25 1.52
N ALA A 115 3.39 9.11 2.17
CA ALA A 115 3.31 8.39 3.44
C ALA A 115 3.69 6.91 3.29
N VAL A 116 3.33 6.25 2.17
CA VAL A 116 3.73 4.86 1.87
C VAL A 116 5.24 4.70 1.88
N VAL A 117 5.95 5.50 1.09
CA VAL A 117 7.41 5.35 0.89
C VAL A 117 8.15 5.76 2.15
N SER A 118 7.71 6.84 2.82
CA SER A 118 8.26 7.27 4.10
C SER A 118 8.10 6.18 5.17
N ALA A 119 6.92 5.57 5.29
CA ALA A 119 6.67 4.48 6.24
C ALA A 119 7.57 3.28 6.00
N VAL A 120 7.70 2.84 4.74
CA VAL A 120 8.60 1.72 4.37
C VAL A 120 10.04 2.06 4.76
N ALA A 121 10.51 3.27 4.45
CA ALA A 121 11.87 3.70 4.74
C ALA A 121 12.21 3.69 6.24
N VAL A 122 11.24 4.01 7.11
CA VAL A 122 11.44 4.00 8.56
C VAL A 122 10.99 2.70 9.24
N SER A 123 10.36 1.77 8.53
CA SER A 123 9.76 0.56 9.13
C SER A 123 10.75 -0.36 9.85
N GLY A 124 12.00 -0.40 9.41
CA GLY A 124 12.97 -1.41 9.85
C GLY A 124 12.76 -2.79 9.23
N LEU A 125 11.87 -2.90 8.22
CA LEU A 125 11.67 -4.09 7.40
C LEU A 125 12.41 -3.96 6.05
N SER A 126 12.40 -5.04 5.26
CA SER A 126 13.06 -5.06 3.95
C SER A 126 12.45 -4.02 3.01
N THR A 127 13.27 -3.14 2.45
CA THR A 127 12.84 -2.11 1.50
C THR A 127 13.05 -2.51 0.04
N ARG A 128 13.49 -3.75 -0.24
CA ARG A 128 13.85 -4.21 -1.59
C ARG A 128 12.66 -4.32 -2.53
N ARG A 129 11.55 -4.85 -2.03
CA ARG A 129 10.27 -4.98 -2.73
C ARG A 129 9.18 -4.74 -1.70
N PHE A 130 8.20 -3.95 -2.07
CA PHE A 130 6.98 -3.79 -1.28
C PHE A 130 5.77 -3.71 -2.21
N THR A 131 4.62 -4.13 -1.70
CA THR A 131 3.31 -3.96 -2.31
C THR A 131 2.54 -2.92 -1.53
N PHE A 132 1.84 -2.04 -2.25
CA PHE A 132 0.96 -1.05 -1.63
C PHE A 132 -0.49 -1.45 -1.85
N GLU A 133 -1.20 -1.64 -0.75
CA GLU A 133 -2.57 -2.14 -0.71
C GLU A 133 -3.60 -1.04 -0.46
N GLY A 134 -3.15 0.19 -0.16
CA GLY A 134 -4.04 1.28 0.22
C GLY A 134 -4.88 0.91 1.43
N PHE A 135 -6.17 1.27 1.40
CA PHE A 135 -7.13 0.89 2.43
C PHE A 135 -7.75 -0.47 2.13
N LEU A 136 -7.80 -1.34 3.14
CA LEU A 136 -8.52 -2.60 3.03
C LEU A 136 -10.04 -2.37 2.81
N PRO A 137 -10.72 -3.26 2.06
CA PRO A 137 -12.15 -3.17 1.87
C PRO A 137 -12.93 -3.13 3.19
N VAL A 138 -13.96 -2.28 3.24
CA VAL A 138 -14.86 -2.20 4.40
C VAL A 138 -15.72 -3.48 4.53
N PRO A 139 -16.30 -4.04 3.44
CA PRO A 139 -17.08 -5.26 3.54
C PRO A 139 -16.23 -6.45 4.01
N LYS A 140 -16.65 -7.13 5.08
CA LYS A 140 -15.88 -8.21 5.72
C LYS A 140 -15.49 -9.33 4.76
N LYS A 141 -16.40 -9.73 3.87
CA LYS A 141 -16.15 -10.80 2.88
C LYS A 141 -15.06 -10.39 1.89
N GLU A 142 -15.17 -9.20 1.30
CA GLU A 142 -14.19 -8.68 0.35
C GLU A 142 -12.82 -8.47 1.00
N ARG A 143 -12.79 -8.00 2.25
CA ARG A 143 -11.55 -7.87 3.01
C ARG A 143 -10.89 -9.22 3.24
N ALA A 144 -11.65 -10.23 3.70
CA ALA A 144 -11.13 -11.58 3.88
C ALA A 144 -10.58 -12.18 2.58
N GLU A 145 -11.31 -12.02 1.47
CA GLU A 145 -10.86 -12.47 0.14
C GLU A 145 -9.58 -11.75 -0.32
N ARG A 146 -9.42 -10.46 0.02
CA ARG A 146 -8.20 -9.72 -0.29
C ARG A 146 -7.02 -10.21 0.56
N LEU A 147 -7.21 -10.37 1.87
CA LEU A 147 -6.17 -10.83 2.79
C LEU A 147 -5.72 -12.26 2.47
N GLU A 148 -6.63 -13.15 2.09
CA GLU A 148 -6.28 -14.52 1.69
C GLU A 148 -5.33 -14.54 0.48
N LYS A 149 -5.56 -13.67 -0.51
CA LYS A 149 -4.68 -13.54 -1.70
C LYS A 149 -3.28 -13.05 -1.35
N LEU A 150 -3.11 -12.39 -0.22
CA LEU A 150 -1.84 -11.82 0.22
C LEU A 150 -1.03 -12.78 1.10
N ARG A 151 -1.57 -13.95 1.45
CA ARG A 151 -0.96 -14.87 2.41
C ARG A 151 0.45 -15.32 2.02
N GLY A 152 0.68 -15.54 0.73
CA GLY A 152 1.99 -15.93 0.17
C GLY A 152 2.86 -14.76 -0.29
N GLU A 153 2.43 -13.50 -0.10
CA GLU A 153 3.21 -12.35 -0.57
C GLU A 153 4.53 -12.25 0.20
N THR A 154 5.66 -12.34 -0.50
CA THR A 154 7.00 -12.31 0.09
C THR A 154 7.55 -10.88 0.22
N ALA A 155 7.00 -9.94 -0.53
CA ALA A 155 7.31 -8.53 -0.39
C ALA A 155 6.67 -7.96 0.89
N VAL A 156 7.24 -6.86 1.39
CA VAL A 156 6.60 -6.08 2.46
C VAL A 156 5.26 -5.54 1.96
N MET A 157 4.21 -5.66 2.75
CA MET A 157 2.89 -5.15 2.41
C MET A 157 2.61 -3.86 3.18
N VAL A 158 2.11 -2.83 2.49
CA VAL A 158 1.82 -1.52 3.09
C VAL A 158 0.35 -1.19 2.98
N PHE A 159 -0.27 -0.87 4.12
CA PHE A 159 -1.68 -0.53 4.23
C PHE A 159 -1.84 0.86 4.86
N TYR A 160 -2.87 1.58 4.44
CA TYR A 160 -3.37 2.75 5.17
C TYR A 160 -4.52 2.33 6.08
N GLU A 161 -4.59 2.94 7.26
CA GLU A 161 -5.70 2.67 8.16
C GLU A 161 -6.11 3.89 9.01
N ALA A 162 -7.42 4.02 9.19
CA ALA A 162 -8.01 5.00 10.07
C ALA A 162 -8.06 4.48 11.51
N PRO A 163 -7.94 5.34 12.54
CA PRO A 163 -7.73 4.91 13.93
C PRO A 163 -8.91 4.06 14.44
N HIS A 164 -10.14 4.42 14.07
CA HIS A 164 -11.35 3.71 14.48
C HIS A 164 -11.51 2.31 13.87
N LYS A 165 -10.71 1.97 12.84
CA LYS A 165 -10.68 0.63 12.21
C LYS A 165 -9.47 -0.19 12.62
N LEU A 166 -8.42 0.44 13.18
CA LEU A 166 -7.13 -0.19 13.43
C LEU A 166 -7.22 -1.50 14.22
N LYS A 167 -7.98 -1.53 15.32
CA LYS A 167 -8.10 -2.75 16.16
C LYS A 167 -8.67 -3.93 15.37
N THR A 168 -9.71 -3.69 14.56
CA THR A 168 -10.32 -4.71 13.70
C THR A 168 -9.34 -5.19 12.64
N THR A 169 -8.62 -4.26 12.01
CA THR A 169 -7.63 -4.58 10.98
C THR A 169 -6.48 -5.39 11.55
N LEU A 170 -5.92 -5.03 12.72
CA LEU A 170 -4.88 -5.82 13.37
C LEU A 170 -5.34 -7.24 13.73
N ALA A 171 -6.58 -7.39 14.21
CA ALA A 171 -7.15 -8.71 14.49
C ALA A 171 -7.31 -9.56 13.21
N ASP A 172 -7.75 -8.95 12.11
CA ASP A 172 -7.85 -9.62 10.81
C ASP A 172 -6.44 -10.01 10.31
N LEU A 173 -5.47 -9.09 10.31
CA LEU A 173 -4.09 -9.38 9.92
C LEU A 173 -3.50 -10.53 10.76
N TYR A 174 -3.69 -10.51 12.08
CA TYR A 174 -3.27 -11.58 12.98
C TYR A 174 -3.86 -12.93 12.57
N GLY A 175 -5.17 -12.97 12.27
CA GLY A 175 -5.87 -14.19 11.87
C GLY A 175 -5.38 -14.79 10.55
N PHE A 176 -5.02 -13.95 9.58
CA PHE A 176 -4.58 -14.41 8.26
C PHE A 176 -3.08 -14.74 8.18
N PHE A 177 -2.23 -13.93 8.82
CA PHE A 177 -0.77 -13.98 8.66
C PHE A 177 -0.02 -14.59 9.85
N GLY A 178 -0.69 -14.83 10.97
CA GLY A 178 -0.11 -15.39 12.19
C GLY A 178 0.53 -14.33 13.10
N GLY A 179 0.61 -14.66 14.39
CA GLY A 179 1.01 -13.72 15.43
C GLY A 179 2.47 -13.24 15.36
N ASP A 180 3.38 -14.09 14.89
CA ASP A 180 4.83 -13.80 14.87
C ASP A 180 5.24 -12.85 13.74
N ARG A 181 4.33 -12.52 12.81
CA ARG A 181 4.64 -11.63 11.70
C ARG A 181 5.00 -10.24 12.20
N ARG A 182 6.15 -9.70 11.77
CA ARG A 182 6.56 -8.36 12.16
C ARG A 182 5.76 -7.27 11.45
N ILE A 183 5.45 -6.21 12.17
CA ILE A 183 4.71 -5.04 11.69
C ILE A 183 5.33 -3.76 12.25
N ALA A 184 5.44 -2.73 11.41
CA ALA A 184 5.69 -1.37 11.84
C ALA A 184 4.41 -0.54 11.71
N LEU A 185 4.05 0.14 12.79
CA LEU A 185 2.88 1.00 12.91
C LEU A 185 3.38 2.45 12.87
N CYS A 186 3.28 3.09 11.70
CA CYS A 186 3.73 4.46 11.49
C CYS A 186 2.54 5.40 11.67
N ARG A 187 2.53 6.16 12.76
CA ARG A 187 1.45 7.06 13.14
C ARG A 187 1.85 8.51 12.90
N GLU A 188 0.93 9.28 12.32
CA GLU A 188 1.06 10.75 12.22
C GLU A 188 2.39 11.20 11.60
N LEU A 189 2.85 10.50 10.54
CA LEU A 189 4.10 10.80 9.85
C LEU A 189 4.19 12.28 9.47
N THR A 190 5.34 12.89 9.75
CA THR A 190 5.71 14.31 9.62
C THR A 190 5.00 15.27 10.59
N LYS A 191 4.00 14.83 11.34
CA LYS A 191 3.25 15.70 12.27
C LYS A 191 3.90 15.74 13.65
N ILE A 192 3.40 16.61 14.53
CA ILE A 192 3.94 16.82 15.89
C ILE A 192 3.95 15.54 16.77
N HIS A 193 3.09 14.57 16.47
CA HIS A 193 2.97 13.31 17.21
C HIS A 193 3.44 12.11 16.40
N GLU A 194 4.38 12.31 15.46
CA GLU A 194 4.99 11.23 14.69
C GLU A 194 5.53 10.12 15.61
N GLU A 195 5.16 8.87 15.31
CA GLU A 195 5.60 7.71 16.07
C GLU A 195 5.70 6.48 15.17
N VAL A 196 6.76 5.69 15.35
CA VAL A 196 6.93 4.41 14.66
C VAL A 196 7.15 3.31 15.70
N ILE A 197 6.12 2.50 15.92
CA ILE A 197 6.19 1.35 16.83
C ILE A 197 6.43 0.09 15.99
N ARG A 198 7.42 -0.73 16.36
CA ARG A 198 7.76 -1.98 15.68
C ARG A 198 7.45 -3.14 16.62
N LEU A 199 6.58 -4.02 16.18
CA LEU A 199 6.03 -5.12 16.99
C LEU A 199 5.87 -6.36 16.12
N THR A 200 5.50 -7.48 16.75
CA THR A 200 4.78 -8.58 16.09
C THR A 200 3.28 -8.27 16.02
N LEU A 201 2.53 -9.00 15.19
CA LEU A 201 1.07 -8.87 15.13
C LEU A 201 0.41 -9.19 16.48
N SER A 202 0.91 -10.20 17.20
CA SER A 202 0.45 -10.51 18.57
C SER A 202 0.58 -9.30 19.50
N GLU A 203 1.77 -8.72 19.57
CA GLU A 203 2.05 -7.56 20.43
C GLU A 203 1.25 -6.32 19.99
N ALA A 204 1.06 -6.11 18.69
CA ALA A 204 0.28 -5.00 18.17
C ALA A 204 -1.20 -5.08 18.59
N VAL A 205 -1.80 -6.28 18.53
CA VAL A 205 -3.17 -6.54 19.00
C VAL A 205 -3.26 -6.30 20.51
N GLU A 206 -2.32 -6.81 21.30
CA GLU A 206 -2.29 -6.59 22.75
C GLU A 206 -2.15 -5.11 23.10
N TYR A 207 -1.25 -4.40 22.41
CA TYR A 207 -1.00 -2.98 22.65
C TYR A 207 -2.27 -2.14 22.46
N TYR A 208 -3.01 -2.32 21.37
CA TYR A 208 -4.23 -1.55 21.09
C TYR A 208 -5.50 -2.09 21.75
N ASN A 209 -5.45 -3.26 22.41
CA ASN A 209 -6.50 -3.65 23.34
C ASN A 209 -6.49 -2.78 24.61
N ILE A 210 -5.31 -2.27 24.99
CA ILE A 210 -5.12 -1.42 26.18
C ILE A 210 -5.09 0.07 25.81
N ASN A 211 -4.54 0.41 24.65
CA ASN A 211 -4.38 1.79 24.19
C ASN A 211 -5.40 2.14 23.11
N GLU A 212 -5.97 3.34 23.17
CA GLU A 212 -6.87 3.83 22.12
C GLU A 212 -6.10 4.42 20.93
N PRO A 213 -6.32 3.92 19.69
CA PRO A 213 -5.68 4.47 18.51
C PRO A 213 -6.17 5.89 18.21
N LYS A 214 -5.25 6.76 17.81
CA LYS A 214 -5.51 8.16 17.43
C LYS A 214 -4.65 8.54 16.23
N GLY A 215 -5.11 9.50 15.43
CA GLY A 215 -4.38 9.96 14.25
C GLY A 215 -4.43 8.96 13.10
N GLU A 216 -3.65 9.20 12.07
CA GLU A 216 -3.59 8.40 10.84
C GLU A 216 -2.44 7.39 10.89
N PHE A 217 -2.67 6.20 10.31
CA PHE A 217 -1.70 5.11 10.33
C PHE A 217 -1.31 4.65 8.92
N VAL A 218 -0.01 4.38 8.77
CA VAL A 218 0.53 3.51 7.73
C VAL A 218 1.06 2.24 8.41
N LEU A 219 0.53 1.10 8.02
CA LEU A 219 0.92 -0.22 8.53
C LEU A 219 1.89 -0.84 7.53
N VAL A 220 3.09 -1.19 7.97
CA VAL A 220 4.10 -1.87 7.15
C VAL A 220 4.27 -3.28 7.70
N LEU A 221 3.69 -4.25 7.01
CA LEU A 221 3.68 -5.65 7.40
C LEU A 221 4.78 -6.42 6.67
N GLU A 222 5.50 -7.25 7.39
CA GLU A 222 6.49 -8.16 6.82
C GLU A 222 5.82 -9.14 5.84
N GLY A 223 6.50 -9.44 4.72
CA GLY A 223 6.08 -10.48 3.80
C GLY A 223 6.34 -11.88 4.33
N SER A 224 5.80 -12.90 3.67
CA SER A 224 6.13 -14.31 3.90
C SER A 224 7.63 -14.56 3.74
N SER A 225 8.19 -15.44 4.57
CA SER A 225 9.54 -15.95 4.35
C SER A 225 9.53 -16.79 3.07
N GLU A 226 10.48 -16.56 2.17
CA GLU A 226 10.65 -17.37 0.94
C GLU A 226 10.74 -18.88 1.26
N ASP A 227 11.23 -19.23 2.46
CA ASP A 227 11.33 -20.61 2.96
C ASP A 227 9.99 -21.29 3.30
N ALA A 228 8.85 -20.58 3.19
CA ALA A 228 7.53 -21.16 3.44
C ALA A 228 6.92 -21.88 2.22
N GLU A 229 7.55 -21.83 1.04
CA GLU A 229 7.01 -22.44 -0.19
C GLU A 229 7.88 -23.50 -0.88
N ASP A 230 9.09 -23.82 -0.39
CA ASP A 230 9.92 -24.91 -0.97
C ASP A 230 10.02 -26.19 -0.12
N GLY A 231 9.34 -26.25 1.03
CA GLY A 231 9.23 -27.46 1.84
C GLY A 231 7.78 -27.92 1.90
N ILE A 232 7.43 -29.02 1.23
CA ILE A 232 6.18 -29.72 1.56
C ILE A 232 6.24 -30.09 3.06
N THR A 233 5.09 -30.15 3.74
CA THR A 233 5.12 -30.59 5.14
C THR A 233 5.51 -32.07 5.23
N ILE A 234 5.96 -32.52 6.41
CA ILE A 234 6.29 -33.94 6.59
C ILE A 234 5.06 -34.83 6.33
N GLU A 235 3.85 -34.35 6.61
CA GLU A 235 2.60 -35.06 6.31
C GLU A 235 2.38 -35.20 4.79
N GLN A 236 2.63 -34.13 4.02
CA GLN A 236 2.54 -34.15 2.56
C GLN A 236 3.62 -35.05 1.93
N ALA A 237 4.82 -35.06 2.51
CA ALA A 237 5.88 -36.01 2.13
C ALA A 237 5.44 -37.45 2.39
N MET A 238 4.79 -37.72 3.53
CA MET A 238 4.27 -39.05 3.86
C MET A 238 3.14 -39.49 2.92
N GLU A 239 2.27 -38.60 2.45
CA GLU A 239 1.26 -38.93 1.44
C GLU A 239 1.90 -39.38 0.12
N GLN A 240 3.00 -38.75 -0.30
CA GLN A 240 3.74 -39.15 -1.50
C GLN A 240 4.43 -40.51 -1.31
N VAL A 241 4.99 -40.76 -0.12
CA VAL A 241 5.57 -42.07 0.24
C VAL A 241 4.51 -43.17 0.14
N MET A 242 3.31 -42.95 0.70
CA MET A 242 2.22 -43.92 0.65
C MET A 242 1.74 -44.20 -0.76
N LYS A 243 1.61 -43.17 -1.62
CA LYS A 243 1.25 -43.34 -3.03
C LYS A 243 2.25 -44.20 -3.80
N LEU A 244 3.55 -44.01 -3.57
CA LEU A 244 4.58 -44.83 -4.22
C LEU A 244 4.50 -46.28 -3.76
N ILE A 245 4.26 -46.52 -2.46
CA ILE A 245 4.06 -47.87 -1.92
C ILE A 245 2.84 -48.54 -2.55
N ASP A 246 1.72 -47.81 -2.68
CA ASP A 246 0.50 -48.31 -3.33
C ASP A 246 0.72 -48.62 -4.83
N MET A 247 1.64 -47.92 -5.49
CA MET A 247 2.08 -48.21 -6.86
C MET A 247 3.08 -49.39 -6.96
N GLY A 248 3.42 -50.03 -5.83
CA GLY A 248 4.27 -51.22 -5.77
C GLY A 248 5.75 -50.95 -5.47
N GLU A 249 6.12 -49.71 -5.14
CA GLU A 249 7.48 -49.39 -4.68
C GLU A 249 7.74 -49.99 -3.29
N LYS A 250 8.99 -50.40 -3.03
CA LYS A 250 9.37 -50.85 -1.69
C LYS A 250 9.39 -49.63 -0.75
N PRO A 251 8.89 -49.74 0.50
CA PRO A 251 8.83 -48.61 1.44
C PRO A 251 10.16 -47.85 1.60
N THR A 252 11.27 -48.59 1.57
CA THR A 252 12.62 -48.06 1.69
C THR A 252 13.07 -47.23 0.48
N GLU A 253 12.60 -47.55 -0.72
CA GLU A 253 12.88 -46.79 -1.95
C GLU A 253 11.89 -45.64 -2.12
N ALA A 254 10.61 -45.81 -1.75
CA ALA A 254 9.63 -44.74 -1.67
C ALA A 254 10.08 -43.59 -0.74
N CYS A 255 10.52 -43.89 0.49
CA CYS A 255 11.08 -42.88 1.39
C CYS A 255 12.35 -42.20 0.84
N LYS A 256 13.15 -42.91 0.04
CA LYS A 256 14.38 -42.39 -0.55
C LYS A 256 14.10 -41.46 -1.73
N ALA A 257 13.12 -41.80 -2.57
CA ALA A 257 12.66 -40.97 -3.67
C ALA A 257 12.08 -39.65 -3.14
N VAL A 258 11.17 -39.72 -2.18
CA VAL A 258 10.56 -38.52 -1.57
C VAL A 258 11.58 -37.68 -0.81
N ALA A 259 12.49 -38.29 -0.03
CA ALA A 259 13.57 -37.56 0.65
C ALA A 259 14.45 -36.74 -0.31
N LYS A 260 14.67 -37.25 -1.53
CA LYS A 260 15.47 -36.57 -2.56
C LYS A 260 14.77 -35.35 -3.15
N GLU A 261 13.44 -35.39 -3.22
CA GLU A 261 12.61 -34.33 -3.82
C GLU A 261 12.21 -33.24 -2.82
N THR A 262 12.21 -33.55 -1.52
CA THR A 262 11.57 -32.73 -0.48
C THR A 262 12.55 -32.20 0.58
N GLY A 263 13.80 -32.66 0.56
CA GLY A 263 14.82 -32.27 1.52
C GLY A 263 14.74 -32.95 2.90
N PHE A 264 13.69 -33.73 3.18
CA PHE A 264 13.58 -34.50 4.43
C PHE A 264 14.58 -35.66 4.50
N ARG A 265 14.94 -36.08 5.72
CA ARG A 265 15.83 -37.25 5.90
C ARG A 265 15.05 -38.53 5.65
N LYS A 266 15.62 -39.46 4.87
CA LYS A 266 15.04 -40.80 4.67
C LYS A 266 14.67 -41.51 5.99
N SER A 267 15.52 -41.40 7.01
CA SER A 267 15.29 -42.01 8.33
C SER A 267 14.08 -41.42 9.05
N GLU A 268 13.80 -40.14 8.81
CA GLU A 268 12.69 -39.40 9.41
C GLU A 268 11.35 -39.83 8.79
N LEU A 269 11.30 -39.94 7.47
CA LEU A 269 10.14 -40.49 6.74
C LEU A 269 9.90 -41.97 7.09
N TYR A 270 10.97 -42.77 7.19
CA TYR A 270 10.86 -44.20 7.48
C TYR A 270 10.36 -44.48 8.90
N ALA A 271 10.74 -43.65 9.89
CA ALA A 271 10.27 -43.78 11.27
C ALA A 271 8.76 -43.52 11.42
N LYS A 272 8.14 -42.81 10.46
CA LYS A 272 6.71 -42.49 10.43
C LYS A 272 5.86 -43.56 9.72
N LEU A 273 6.48 -44.59 9.13
CA LEU A 273 5.81 -45.74 8.53
C LEU A 273 5.51 -46.87 9.54
N GLN A 274 5.98 -46.75 10.79
CA GLN A 274 5.77 -47.73 11.85
C GLN A 274 4.42 -47.57 12.56
#